data_AF-A0AAW7ABC4-F1
#
_entry.id   AF-A0AAW7ABC4-F1
#
_cell.length_a   1.000
_cell.length_b   1.000
_cell.length_c   1.000
_cell.angle_alpha   90.00
_cell.angle_beta   90.00
_cell.angle_gamma   90.00
#
_symmetry.space_group_name_H-M   'P 1'
#
loop_
_entity.id
_entity.type
_entity.pdbx_description
1 polymer ?
#
loop_
_entity_poly.entity_id
_entity_poly.type
_entity_poly.pdbx_seq_one_letter_code
_entity_poly.pdbx_strand_id
1 'polypeptide(L)' 'MITKNLPLTDLHRHLDGNIRTQTILELGQKFGVALPAYDIESLT' A
#
# COMPACT_ATOMS: atom_id res chain seq x y z
N MET A 1 18.71 -15.49 6.92
CA MET A 1 18.34 -15.29 5.49
C MET A 1 17.14 -16.17 5.18
N ILE A 2 16.29 -15.76 4.24
CA ILE A 2 15.24 -16.63 3.67
C ILE A 2 15.90 -17.82 2.97
N THR A 3 15.41 -19.03 3.23
CA THR A 3 15.88 -20.25 2.58
C THR A 3 15.48 -20.26 1.11
N LYS A 4 16.45 -20.16 0.20
CA LYS A 4 16.19 -19.99 -1.25
C LYS A 4 15.64 -21.24 -1.96
N ASN A 5 15.76 -22.41 -1.33
CA ASN A 5 15.41 -23.70 -1.93
C ASN A 5 14.01 -24.20 -1.50
N LEU A 6 13.24 -23.37 -0.80
CA LEU A 6 11.85 -23.65 -0.43
C LEU A 6 10.96 -22.54 -0.98
N PRO A 7 9.75 -22.87 -1.48
CA PRO A 7 8.72 -21.85 -1.73
C PRO A 7 8.42 -21.06 -0.45
N LEU A 8 8.29 -19.75 -0.58
CA LEU A 8 7.99 -18.85 0.54
C LEU A 8 6.53 -18.42 0.49
N THR A 9 5.83 -18.53 1.60
CA THR A 9 4.43 -18.15 1.75
C THR A 9 4.28 -17.05 2.81
N ASP A 10 3.25 -16.22 2.65
CA ASP A 10 2.79 -15.25 3.65
C ASP A 10 1.36 -15.64 4.04
N LEU A 11 1.18 -16.15 5.27
CA LEU A 11 -0.07 -16.80 5.69
C LEU A 11 -1.09 -15.82 6.26
N HIS A 12 -0.64 -14.63 6.67
CA HIS A 12 -1.49 -13.62 7.29
C HIS A 12 -1.11 -12.25 6.73
N ARG A 13 -1.68 -11.93 5.58
CA ARG A 13 -1.48 -10.64 4.92
C ARG A 13 -2.82 -9.99 4.62
N HIS A 14 -3.07 -8.84 5.24
CA HIS A 14 -4.19 -7.98 4.91
C HIS A 14 -3.86 -7.18 3.66
N LEU A 15 -4.69 -7.32 2.62
CA LEU A 15 -4.53 -6.63 1.34
C LEU A 15 -4.81 -5.13 1.46
N ASP A 16 -5.92 -4.81 2.12
CA ASP A 16 -6.37 -3.44 2.42
C ASP A 16 -5.41 -2.70 3.37
N GLY A 17 -4.76 -3.42 4.29
CA GLY A 17 -3.65 -2.92 5.10
C GLY A 17 -2.29 -2.82 4.37
N ASN A 18 -2.22 -3.11 3.06
CA ASN A 18 -0.98 -3.10 2.26
C ASN A 18 -1.10 -2.25 0.98
N ILE A 19 -2.06 -1.33 0.92
CA ILE A 19 -2.15 -0.40 -0.20
C ILE A 19 -0.98 0.58 -0.11
N ARG A 20 -0.24 0.74 -1.21
CA ARG A 20 0.85 1.72 -1.28
C ARG A 20 0.29 3.13 -1.14
N THR A 21 0.90 3.99 -0.33
CA THR A 21 0.49 5.40 -0.16
C THR A 21 0.36 6.14 -1.48
N GLN A 22 1.30 5.92 -2.41
CA GLN A 22 1.25 6.48 -3.77
C GLN A 22 -0.04 6.07 -4.52
N THR A 23 -0.48 4.81 -4.38
CA THR A 23 -1.71 4.33 -5.00
C THR A 23 -2.95 4.98 -4.38
N ILE A 24 -2.95 5.23 -3.07
CA ILE A 24 -4.05 5.96 -2.40
C ILE A 24 -4.15 7.38 -2.97
N LEU A 25 -3.03 8.10 -3.07
CA LEU A 25 -2.97 9.45 -3.64
C LEU A 25 -3.50 9.51 -5.08
N GLU A 26 -2.98 8.64 -5.95
CA GLU A 26 -3.36 8.61 -7.37
C GLU A 26 -4.85 8.29 -7.57
N LEU A 27 -5.37 7.32 -6.82
CA LEU A 27 -6.79 6.97 -6.91
C LEU A 27 -7.68 8.05 -6.30
N GLY A 28 -7.27 8.67 -5.20
CA GLY A 28 -7.98 9.81 -4.61
C GLY A 28 -8.11 10.97 -5.59
N GLN A 29 -7.01 11.33 -6.26
CA GLN A 29 -7.02 12.34 -7.31
C GLN A 29 -7.89 11.93 -8.51
N LYS A 30 -7.74 10.69 -9.01
CA LYS A 30 -8.46 10.18 -10.17
C LYS A 30 -9.98 10.23 -10.00
N PHE A 31 -10.46 9.91 -8.80
CA PHE A 31 -11.89 9.83 -8.50
C PHE A 31 -12.43 11.04 -7.73
N GLY A 32 -11.61 12.07 -7.50
CA GLY A 32 -12.03 13.28 -6.79
C GLY A 32 -12.39 13.04 -5.32
N VAL A 33 -11.76 12.06 -4.67
CA VAL A 33 -11.97 11.74 -3.26
C VAL A 33 -11.08 12.65 -2.40
N ALA A 34 -11.70 13.37 -1.45
CA ALA A 34 -10.95 14.15 -0.48
C ALA A 34 -10.11 13.22 0.42
N LEU A 35 -8.81 13.51 0.50
CA LEU A 35 -7.85 12.80 1.36
C LEU A 35 -7.41 13.72 2.49
N PRO A 36 -6.93 13.17 3.63
CA PRO A 36 -6.42 14.00 4.73
C PRO A 36 -5.11 14.72 4.39
N ALA A 37 -4.40 14.33 3.33
CA ALA A 37 -3.22 15.00 2.78
C ALA A 37 -3.06 14.70 1.27
N TYR A 38 -2.19 15.46 0.58
CA TYR A 38 -2.05 15.44 -0.89
C TYR A 38 -0.60 15.22 -1.39
N ASP A 39 0.30 14.85 -0.49
CA ASP A 39 1.67 14.44 -0.79
C ASP A 39 2.00 13.18 0.03
N ILE A 40 3.04 12.45 -0.36
CA ILE A 40 3.39 11.16 0.26
C ILE A 40 3.77 11.35 1.73
N GLU A 41 4.59 12.36 2.04
CA GLU A 41 5.16 12.57 3.38
C GLU A 41 4.06 12.90 4.39
N SER A 42 3.08 13.70 3.98
CA SER A 42 1.95 14.10 4.82
C SER A 42 0.83 13.04 4.91
N LEU A 43 0.82 12.03 4.04
CA LEU A 43 -0.18 10.94 4.04
C LEU A 43 0.34 9.64 4.67
N THR A 44 1.59 9.62 5.16
CA THR A 44 2.19 8.48 5.88
C THR A 44 2.04 8.53 7.38
#